data_AF-A0A931SGK1-F1
#
_entry.id   AF-A0A931SGK1-F1
#
_cell.length_a   1.000
_cell.length_b   1.000
_cell.length_c   1.000
_cell.angle_alpha   90.00
_cell.angle_beta   90.00
_cell.angle_gamma   90.00
#
_symmetry.space_group_name_H-M   'P 1'
#
loop_
_entity.id
_entity.type
_entity.pdbx_description
1 polymer ?
#
loop_
_entity_poly.entity_id
_entity_poly.type
_entity_poly.pdbx_seq_one_letter_code
_entity_poly.pdbx_strand_id
1 'polypeptide(L)' 'MKSCISDELLIEAIQAGETEKYYRIVIVAREIEQLSTDETAAALGLTDFAVKSRLDGARLFLRQKLQDTLAVAS' A
#
# COMPACT_ATOMS: atom_id res chain seq x y z
N MET A 1 9.48 -17.46 8.75
CA MET A 1 9.19 -18.56 7.82
C MET A 1 8.39 -17.97 6.66
N LYS A 2 9.08 -17.84 5.53
CA LYS A 2 8.62 -17.59 4.16
C LYS A 2 7.25 -16.90 3.96
N SER A 3 7.35 -15.64 3.54
CA SER A 3 6.49 -15.10 2.48
C SER A 3 6.30 -16.16 1.41
N CYS A 4 5.06 -16.60 1.21
CA CYS A 4 4.63 -17.37 0.06
C CYS A 4 3.24 -16.87 -0.36
N ILE A 5 3.13 -15.56 -0.56
CA ILE A 5 2.28 -15.08 -1.63
C ILE A 5 3.29 -14.54 -2.62
N SER A 6 3.49 -15.32 -3.69
CA SER A 6 4.46 -15.03 -4.74
C SER A 6 4.28 -13.58 -5.17
N ASP A 7 5.37 -12.82 -5.23
CA ASP A 7 5.37 -11.40 -5.59
C ASP A 7 4.59 -11.14 -6.91
N GLU A 8 4.45 -12.15 -7.80
CA GLU A 8 3.56 -12.15 -8.96
C GLU A 8 2.07 -11.87 -8.66
N LEU A 9 1.45 -12.56 -7.69
CA LEU A 9 0.02 -12.37 -7.36
C LEU A 9 -0.25 -10.98 -6.77
N LEU A 10 0.77 -10.43 -6.10
CA LEU A 10 0.75 -9.09 -5.55
C LEU A 10 0.81 -8.05 -6.68
N ILE A 11 1.68 -8.23 -7.67
CA ILE A 11 1.77 -7.35 -8.84
C ILE A 11 0.45 -7.32 -9.62
N GLU A 12 -0.22 -8.46 -9.77
CA GLU A 12 -1.49 -8.57 -10.48
C GLU A 12 -2.63 -7.83 -9.75
N ALA A 13 -2.71 -7.96 -8.42
CA ALA A 13 -3.67 -7.23 -7.60
C ALA A 13 -3.41 -5.71 -7.56
N ILE A 14 -2.15 -5.30 -7.70
CA ILE A 14 -1.73 -3.89 -7.71
C ILE A 14 -2.06 -3.20 -9.05
N GLN A 15 -2.05 -3.94 -10.16
CA GLN A 15 -2.25 -3.39 -11.51
C GLN A 15 -3.73 -3.18 -11.89
N ALA A 16 -4.68 -3.70 -11.11
CA ALA A 16 -6.11 -3.58 -11.35
C ALA A 16 -6.69 -2.24 -10.89
N GLY A 17 -6.28 -1.11 -11.50
CA GLY A 17 -7.03 0.15 -11.71
C GLY A 17 -7.63 0.96 -10.53
N GLU A 18 -7.94 0.36 -9.38
CA GLU A 18 -8.58 1.02 -8.22
C GLU A 18 -7.56 1.42 -7.13
N THR A 19 -6.30 1.08 -7.37
CA THR A 19 -5.21 0.98 -6.40
C THR A 19 -4.87 2.30 -5.71
N GLU A 20 -5.02 3.44 -6.39
CA GLU A 20 -4.67 4.75 -5.82
C GLU A 20 -5.52 5.11 -4.59
N LYS A 21 -6.84 4.82 -4.63
CA LYS A 21 -7.75 5.15 -3.53
C LYS A 21 -7.49 4.25 -2.31
N TYR A 22 -7.24 2.96 -2.54
CA TYR A 22 -6.96 2.00 -1.47
C TYR A 22 -5.59 2.20 -0.84
N TYR A 23 -4.59 2.63 -1.60
CA TYR A 23 -3.29 3.00 -1.06
C TYR A 23 -3.38 4.21 -0.14
N ARG A 24 -4.12 5.23 -0.56
CA ARG A 24 -4.31 6.43 0.25
C ARG A 24 -4.99 6.11 1.58
N ILE A 25 -6.07 5.33 1.58
CA ILE A 25 -6.81 5.06 2.82
C ILE A 25 -5.99 4.25 3.82
N VAL A 26 -5.19 3.28 3.33
CA VAL A 26 -4.30 2.47 4.18
C VAL A 26 -3.14 3.31 4.72
N ILE A 27 -2.55 4.19 3.92
CA ILE A 27 -1.50 5.12 4.40
C ILE A 27 -2.05 6.06 5.45
N VAL A 28 -3.22 6.67 5.22
CA VAL A 28 -3.83 7.58 6.20
C VAL A 28 -4.09 6.84 7.51
N ALA A 29 -4.71 5.67 7.45
CA ALA A 29 -4.99 4.85 8.63
C ALA A 29 -3.71 4.47 9.41
N ARG A 30 -2.62 4.11 8.72
CA ARG A 30 -1.39 3.58 9.35
C ARG A 30 -0.40 4.66 9.76
N GLU A 31 -0.23 5.71 8.96
CA GLU A 31 0.82 6.72 9.14
C GLU A 31 0.29 8.00 9.80
N ILE A 32 -0.98 8.35 9.59
CA ILE A 32 -1.60 9.56 10.18
C ILE A 32 -2.39 9.19 11.44
N GLU A 33 -3.34 8.28 11.31
CA GLU A 33 -4.19 7.84 12.43
C GLU A 33 -3.48 6.84 13.34
N GLN A 34 -2.28 6.36 12.95
CA GLN A 34 -1.44 5.42 13.69
C GLN A 34 -2.14 4.12 14.12
N LEU A 35 -3.20 3.74 13.41
CA LEU A 35 -3.91 2.49 13.67
C LEU A 35 -2.96 1.31 13.48
N SER A 36 -3.10 0.28 14.31
CA SER A 36 -2.37 -0.98 14.12
C SER A 36 -2.79 -1.69 12.83
N THR A 37 -2.05 -2.73 12.43
CA THR A 37 -2.37 -3.48 11.20
C THR A 37 -3.75 -4.14 11.34
N ASP A 38 -4.01 -4.71 12.51
CA ASP A 38 -5.21 -5.45 12.85
C ASP A 38 -6.42 -4.51 12.94
N GLU A 39 -6.26 -3.32 13.55
CA GLU A 39 -7.31 -2.28 13.58
C GLU A 39 -7.62 -1.75 12.17
N THR A 40 -6.59 -1.54 11.34
CA THR A 40 -6.77 -1.11 9.96
C THR A 40 -7.48 -2.18 9.13
N ALA A 41 -7.12 -3.45 9.34
CA ALA A 41 -7.75 -4.59 8.69
C ALA A 41 -9.23 -4.68 9.06
N ALA A 42 -9.56 -4.58 10.35
CA ALA A 42 -10.93 -4.57 10.85
C ALA A 42 -11.73 -3.38 10.33
N ALA A 43 -11.16 -2.17 10.34
CA ALA A 43 -11.82 -0.94 9.90
C ALA A 43 -12.13 -0.93 8.40
N LEU A 44 -11.29 -1.56 7.59
CA LEU A 44 -11.42 -1.57 6.12
C LEU A 44 -11.97 -2.88 5.55
N GLY A 45 -12.29 -3.86 6.40
CA GLY A 45 -12.76 -5.18 5.97
C GLY A 45 -11.71 -5.96 5.18
N LEU A 46 -10.44 -5.75 5.50
CA LEU A 46 -9.29 -6.37 4.83
C LEU A 46 -8.66 -7.44 5.73
N THR A 47 -7.75 -8.24 5.17
CA THR A 47 -6.86 -9.10 5.96
C THR A 47 -5.58 -8.36 6.29
N ASP A 48 -4.91 -8.73 7.40
CA ASP A 48 -3.63 -8.13 7.79
C ASP A 48 -2.57 -8.21 6.69
N PHE A 49 -2.55 -9.34 5.95
CA PHE A 49 -1.67 -9.51 4.79
C PHE A 49 -1.96 -8.44 3.74
N ALA A 50 -3.24 -8.23 3.43
CA ALA A 50 -3.67 -7.28 2.42
C ALA A 50 -3.46 -5.81 2.86
N VAL A 51 -3.42 -5.52 4.16
CA VAL A 51 -3.01 -4.20 4.69
C VAL A 51 -1.50 -4.00 4.51
N LYS A 52 -0.67 -4.99 4.87
CA LYS A 52 0.80 -4.93 4.72
C LYS A 52 1.20 -4.76 3.25
N SER A 53 0.63 -5.60 2.38
CA SER A 53 0.79 -5.55 0.93
C SER A 53 0.44 -4.16 0.35
N ARG A 54 -0.71 -3.58 0.75
CA ARG A 54 -1.12 -2.25 0.30
C ARG A 54 -0.21 -1.15 0.83
N LEU A 55 0.26 -1.25 2.06
CA LEU A 55 1.16 -0.26 2.65
C LEU A 55 2.51 -0.23 1.92
N ASP A 56 3.08 -1.39 1.61
CA ASP A 56 4.34 -1.50 0.88
C ASP A 56 4.19 -0.98 -0.57
N GLY A 57 3.11 -1.36 -1.26
CA GLY A 57 2.79 -0.84 -2.59
C GLY A 57 2.57 0.67 -2.60
N ALA A 58 1.88 1.20 -1.60
CA ALA A 58 1.64 2.63 -1.47
C ALA A 58 2.94 3.42 -1.21
N ARG A 59 3.86 2.88 -0.40
CA ARG A 59 5.19 3.47 -0.18
C ARG A 59 6.04 3.47 -1.45
N LEU A 60 6.00 2.38 -2.23
CA LEU A 60 6.69 2.32 -3.52
C LEU A 60 6.12 3.36 -4.50
N PHE A 61 4.80 3.45 -4.61
CA PHE A 61 4.12 4.41 -5.46
C PHE A 61 4.46 5.86 -5.08
N LEU A 62 4.41 6.19 -3.79
CA LEU A 62 4.81 7.52 -3.30
C LEU A 62 6.29 7.82 -3.61
N ARG A 63 7.18 6.84 -3.43
CA ARG A 63 8.60 7.00 -3.77
C ARG A 63 8.80 7.31 -5.24
N GLN A 64 8.15 6.57 -6.13
CA GLN A 64 8.23 6.80 -7.58
C GLN A 64 7.69 8.20 -7.93
N LYS A 65 6.53 8.58 -7.41
CA LYS A 65 5.94 9.91 -7.63
C LYS A 65 6.82 11.06 -7.14
N LEU A 66 7.46 10.89 -5.99
CA LEU A 66 8.39 11.89 -5.46
C LEU A 66 9.65 11.99 -6.31
N GLN A 67 10.19 10.86 -6.80
CA GLN A 67 11.32 10.86 -7.74
C GLN A 67 10.98 11.58 -9.03
N ASP A 68 9.82 11.29 -9.63
CA ASP A 68 9.34 11.98 -10.84
C ASP A 68 9.20 13.49 -10.59
N THR A 69 8.62 13.89 -9.45
CA THR A 69 8.41 15.31 -9.13
C THR A 69 9.73 16.05 -8.90
N LEU A 70 10.68 15.42 -8.20
CA LEU A 70 11.99 16.01 -7.95
C LEU A 70 12.85 16.07 -9.20
N ALA A 71 12.75 15.10 -10.11
CA ALA A 71 13.43 15.11 -11.40
C ALA A 71 12.90 16.21 -12.35
N VAL A 72 11.63 16.60 -12.22
CA VAL A 72 11.02 17.69 -12.99
C VAL A 72 11.38 19.08 -12.42
N ALA A 73 11.82 19.15 -11.17
CA ALA A 73 12.16 20.41 -10.48
C ALA A 73 13.64 20.83 -10.60
N SER A 74 14.44 20.09 -11.37
CA SER A 74 15.87 20.33 -11.64
C SER A 74 16.14 20.49 -13.12
#